data_AF-A0A4S9F797-F1
#
_entry.id   AF-A0A4S9F797-F1
#
_cell.length_a   1.000
_cell.length_b   1.000
_cell.length_c   1.000
_cell.angle_alpha   90.00
_cell.angle_beta   90.00
_cell.angle_gamma   90.00
#
_symmetry.space_group_name_H-M   'P 1'
#
loop_
_entity.id
_entity.type
_entity.pdbx_description
1 polymer ?
#
loop_
_entity_poly.entity_id
_entity_poly.type
_entity_poly.pdbx_seq_one_letter_code
_entity_poly.pdbx_strand_id
1 'polypeptide(L)'
;MAEVDLKLPELIPEMARYQTSPMTETVFGSMKEVIQHHLATCDEEKVDPHYFLVVADAEWEEKGIIAVNLNSGDPEEGGDAKLKPDLFWMKIEESGLLLVNLQIANTDWYEAKENYEVVEEEPWTDFYIGFYAVQAIDSDEIIQKVQPGPFQPPEDYCCRFEGHLERRGDLVEQATSLHRQRCLVNPYLQKDMMFVAESEDYAEKGLLMCHIPKGETKRVACVIHTLVPDFCMIAHGSKKWSDL
;
A
#
# COMPACT_ATOMS: atom_id res chain seq x y z
N MET A 1 11.84 10.75 52.89
CA MET A 1 11.26 10.40 51.59
C MET A 1 10.47 11.60 51.15
N ALA A 2 10.95 12.31 50.11
CA ALA A 2 10.26 13.47 49.58
C ALA A 2 9.23 12.98 48.54
N GLU A 3 7.97 13.37 48.71
CA GLU A 3 6.94 13.23 47.69
C GLU A 3 7.33 14.10 46.48
N VAL A 4 7.42 13.47 45.31
CA VAL A 4 7.65 14.17 44.05
C VAL A 4 6.31 14.70 43.58
N ASP A 5 6.15 16.03 43.59
CA ASP A 5 4.99 16.72 43.03
C ASP A 5 5.04 16.64 41.49
N LEU A 6 4.20 15.80 40.91
CA LEU A 6 4.06 15.57 39.45
C LEU A 6 3.16 16.61 38.78
N LYS A 7 3.12 17.85 39.28
CA LYS A 7 2.38 18.92 38.59
C LYS A 7 3.18 19.38 37.37
N LEU A 8 2.69 18.98 36.20
CA LEU A 8 3.13 19.47 34.90
C LEU A 8 3.10 21.02 34.87
N PRO A 9 4.10 21.69 34.30
CA PRO A 9 4.14 23.15 34.22
C PRO A 9 2.92 23.72 33.47
N GLU A 10 2.38 24.85 33.90
CA GLU A 10 1.22 25.53 33.29
C GLU A 10 1.46 26.03 31.84
N LEU A 11 2.66 25.81 31.29
CA LEU A 11 3.10 26.25 29.97
C LEU A 11 3.31 25.07 29.00
N ILE A 12 2.42 24.07 29.04
CA ILE A 12 2.27 23.18 27.89
C ILE A 12 1.58 24.01 26.78
N PRO A 13 2.19 24.19 25.59
CA PRO A 13 1.55 24.89 24.48
C PRO A 13 0.15 24.32 24.23
N GLU A 14 -0.84 25.17 23.93
CA GLU A 14 -2.21 24.73 23.64
C GLU A 14 -2.31 23.62 22.58
N MET A 15 -1.26 23.43 21.77
CA MET A 15 -1.10 22.35 20.80
C MET A 15 -1.09 20.93 21.38
N ALA A 16 -0.83 20.75 22.68
CA ALA A 16 -0.87 19.43 23.32
C ALA A 16 -2.13 19.21 24.17
N ARG A 17 -3.21 19.95 23.90
CA ARG A 17 -4.53 19.55 24.39
C ARG A 17 -4.95 18.31 23.63
N TYR A 18 -4.85 17.15 24.29
CA TYR A 18 -5.50 15.91 23.90
C TYR A 18 -6.91 16.21 23.39
N GLN A 19 -7.13 16.00 22.10
CA GLN A 19 -8.46 16.04 21.52
C GLN A 19 -9.18 14.79 22.03
N THR A 20 -9.96 14.95 23.10
CA THR A 20 -10.69 13.84 23.78
C THR A 20 -12.04 13.53 23.13
N SER A 21 -12.37 14.20 22.02
CA SER A 21 -13.44 13.72 21.16
C SER A 21 -12.92 12.47 20.46
N PRO A 22 -13.62 11.33 20.52
CA PRO A 22 -13.22 10.18 19.71
C PRO A 22 -13.19 10.68 18.26
N MET A 23 -11.99 10.77 17.68
CA MET A 23 -11.89 10.88 16.23
C MET A 23 -12.69 9.69 15.73
N THR A 24 -13.71 9.96 14.92
CA THR A 24 -14.45 8.91 14.22
C THR A 24 -13.44 7.92 13.71
N GLU A 25 -13.50 6.67 14.18
CA GLU A 25 -12.63 5.57 13.73
C GLU A 25 -12.81 5.46 12.22
N THR A 26 -11.95 6.16 11.50
CA THR A 26 -12.00 6.24 10.05
C THR A 26 -11.13 5.10 9.60
N VAL A 27 -11.78 3.99 9.24
CA VAL A 27 -11.10 2.84 8.67
C VAL A 27 -10.83 3.15 7.22
N PHE A 28 -9.55 3.20 6.85
CA PHE A 28 -9.11 3.39 5.48
C PHE A 28 -8.87 2.03 4.81
N GLY A 29 -9.21 1.93 3.53
CA GLY A 29 -9.01 0.73 2.72
C GLY A 29 -7.58 0.56 2.19
N SER A 30 -6.76 1.62 2.23
CA SER A 30 -5.36 1.57 1.79
C SER A 30 -4.49 2.69 2.39
N MET A 31 -3.17 2.49 2.38
CA MET A 31 -2.20 3.53 2.75
C MET A 31 -2.32 4.79 1.86
N LYS A 32 -2.71 4.63 0.58
CA LYS A 32 -2.97 5.77 -0.32
C LYS A 32 -4.09 6.66 0.23
N GLU A 33 -5.18 6.06 0.70
CA GLU A 33 -6.29 6.81 1.30
C GLU A 33 -5.87 7.50 2.61
N VAL A 34 -5.04 6.84 3.43
CA VAL A 34 -4.47 7.44 4.64
C VAL A 34 -3.63 8.67 4.30
N ILE A 35 -2.72 8.55 3.32
CA ILE A 35 -1.87 9.65 2.86
C ILE A 35 -2.71 10.80 2.30
N GLN A 36 -3.69 10.51 1.45
CA GLN A 36 -4.58 11.53 0.89
C GLN A 36 -5.38 12.24 1.97
N HIS A 37 -5.90 11.49 2.94
CA HIS A 37 -6.61 12.05 4.08
C HIS A 37 -5.69 12.96 4.91
N HIS A 38 -4.50 12.48 5.27
CA HIS A 38 -3.51 13.24 6.01
C HIS A 38 -3.13 14.54 5.30
N LEU A 39 -2.84 14.50 4.00
CA LEU A 39 -2.52 15.68 3.20
C LEU A 39 -3.71 16.65 3.06
N ALA A 40 -4.95 16.15 3.11
CA ALA A 40 -6.15 16.99 3.06
C ALA A 40 -6.45 17.67 4.39
N THR A 41 -6.09 17.05 5.52
CA THR A 41 -6.37 17.58 6.86
C THR A 41 -5.18 18.27 7.51
N CYS A 42 -3.95 18.10 6.99
CA CYS A 42 -2.73 18.54 7.67
C CYS A 42 -2.70 20.04 7.97
N ASP A 43 -3.10 20.86 7.00
CA ASP A 43 -3.17 22.32 7.14
C ASP A 43 -4.24 22.76 8.16
N GLU A 44 -5.40 22.09 8.17
CA GLU A 44 -6.52 22.40 9.06
C GLU A 44 -6.21 22.03 10.51
N GLU A 45 -5.62 20.84 10.70
CA GLU A 45 -5.28 20.29 12.02
C GLU A 45 -3.92 20.76 12.54
N LYS A 46 -3.14 21.47 11.72
CA LYS A 46 -1.78 21.95 12.02
C LYS A 46 -0.84 20.82 12.45
N VAL A 47 -0.96 19.67 11.80
CA VAL A 47 -0.07 18.52 11.99
C VAL A 47 1.10 18.59 11.01
N ASP A 48 2.13 17.81 11.28
CA ASP A 48 3.28 17.70 10.37
C ASP A 48 2.85 17.09 9.04
N PRO A 49 3.12 17.73 7.88
CA PRO A 49 2.69 17.21 6.58
C PRO A 49 3.62 16.11 6.02
N HIS A 50 4.77 15.85 6.65
CA HIS A 50 5.76 14.90 6.17
C HIS A 50 5.79 13.62 7.01
N TYR A 51 5.60 13.73 8.33
CA TYR A 51 5.68 12.59 9.24
C TYR A 51 4.36 12.31 9.95
N PHE A 52 3.88 11.08 9.86
CA PHE A 52 2.69 10.63 10.60
C PHE A 52 2.77 9.14 10.94
N LEU A 53 1.84 8.69 11.80
CA LEU A 53 1.76 7.31 12.29
C LEU A 53 0.49 6.63 11.79
N VAL A 54 0.58 5.33 11.53
CA VAL A 54 -0.54 4.50 11.07
C VAL A 54 -0.66 3.25 11.93
N VAL A 55 -1.87 3.02 12.44
CA VAL A 55 -2.25 1.75 13.06
C VAL A 55 -2.82 0.86 11.96
N ALA A 56 -2.04 -0.10 11.50
CA ALA A 56 -2.41 -0.98 10.38
C ALA A 56 -3.02 -2.32 10.81
N ASP A 57 -2.87 -2.71 12.09
CA ASP A 57 -3.35 -3.97 12.64
C ASP A 57 -4.09 -3.74 13.98
N ALA A 58 -5.13 -4.51 14.25
CA ALA A 58 -5.89 -4.45 15.50
C ALA A 58 -5.06 -4.91 16.71
N GLU A 59 -4.06 -5.76 16.49
CA GLU A 59 -3.11 -6.26 17.49
C GLU A 59 -1.86 -5.37 17.60
N TRP A 60 -1.99 -4.07 17.32
CA TRP A 60 -0.88 -3.09 17.30
C TRP A 60 -0.09 -3.01 18.60
N GLU A 61 -0.67 -3.36 19.75
CA GLU A 61 0.06 -3.42 21.02
C GLU A 61 1.21 -4.44 20.97
N GLU A 62 1.02 -5.54 20.24
CA GLU A 62 2.02 -6.59 20.08
C GLU A 62 2.82 -6.43 18.79
N LYS A 63 2.16 -6.05 17.68
CA LYS A 63 2.78 -5.95 16.34
C LYS A 63 3.44 -4.62 16.05
N GLY A 64 3.12 -3.58 16.83
CA GLY A 64 3.58 -2.22 16.61
C GLY A 64 2.70 -1.43 15.64
N ILE A 65 3.23 -0.29 15.22
CA ILE A 65 2.61 0.67 14.32
C ILE A 65 3.57 1.05 13.20
N ILE A 66 3.07 1.71 12.16
CA ILE A 66 3.87 2.15 11.02
C ILE A 66 4.18 3.64 11.17
N ALA A 67 5.47 4.01 11.10
CA ALA A 67 5.90 5.38 10.88
C ALA A 67 5.98 5.64 9.37
N VAL A 68 5.48 6.78 8.91
CA VAL A 68 5.48 7.18 7.49
C VAL A 68 6.23 8.49 7.32
N ASN A 69 7.08 8.55 6.29
CA ASN A 69 7.77 9.74 5.82
C ASN A 69 7.40 9.99 4.35
N LEU A 70 6.67 11.08 4.09
CA LEU A 70 6.28 11.46 2.72
C LEU A 70 7.39 12.19 1.94
N ASN A 71 8.49 12.55 2.59
CA ASN A 71 9.58 13.32 2.02
C ASN A 71 10.92 12.58 2.13
N SER A 72 10.94 11.29 1.77
CA SER A 72 12.17 10.48 1.80
C SER A 72 12.96 10.51 0.48
N GLY A 73 12.71 11.51 -0.38
CA GLY A 73 13.43 11.67 -1.65
C GLY A 73 14.85 12.22 -1.41
N ASP A 74 15.84 11.69 -2.12
CA ASP A 74 17.21 12.22 -2.07
C ASP A 74 17.26 13.59 -2.78
N PRO A 75 17.64 14.69 -2.09
CA PRO A 75 17.77 16.00 -2.70
C PRO A 75 18.83 16.07 -3.82
N GLU A 76 19.81 15.15 -3.84
CA GLU A 76 20.89 15.10 -4.83
C GLU A 76 20.48 14.37 -6.12
N GLU A 77 19.42 13.56 -6.10
CA GLU A 77 18.80 12.97 -7.29
C GLU A 77 17.96 14.03 -8.02
N GLY A 78 18.63 14.90 -8.77
CA GLY A 78 17.98 15.97 -9.52
C GLY A 78 16.89 15.49 -10.49
N GLY A 79 15.69 16.07 -10.36
CA GLY A 79 14.55 15.92 -11.28
C GLY A 79 13.39 15.16 -10.64
N ASP A 80 12.22 15.80 -10.47
CA ASP A 80 10.95 15.22 -9.95
C ASP A 80 11.05 14.11 -8.87
N ALA A 81 12.13 14.07 -8.08
CA ALA A 81 12.31 13.26 -6.86
C ALA A 81 11.41 13.76 -5.72
N LYS A 82 10.24 14.27 -6.09
CA LYS A 82 9.15 14.67 -5.23
C LYS A 82 8.55 13.39 -4.65
N LEU A 83 8.63 13.29 -3.33
CA LEU A 83 7.71 12.50 -2.52
C LEU A 83 7.71 11.01 -2.87
N LYS A 84 8.84 10.33 -2.71
CA LYS A 84 8.81 8.89 -2.48
C LYS A 84 8.42 8.71 -1.01
N PRO A 85 7.22 8.17 -0.69
CA PRO A 85 6.92 7.83 0.68
C PRO A 85 7.79 6.63 1.09
N ASP A 86 8.37 6.69 2.28
CA ASP A 86 9.02 5.55 2.93
C ASP A 86 8.38 5.32 4.29
N LEU A 87 8.53 4.10 4.81
CA LEU A 87 7.88 3.68 6.04
C LEU A 87 8.67 2.56 6.72
N PHE A 88 8.43 2.39 8.02
CA PHE A 88 8.91 1.24 8.79
C PHE A 88 8.03 0.96 10.01
N TRP A 89 8.08 -0.27 10.50
CA TRP A 89 7.39 -0.70 11.72
C TRP A 89 8.16 -0.32 12.96
N MET A 90 7.45 0.10 14.00
CA MET A 90 8.03 0.44 15.29
C MET A 90 7.07 0.15 16.44
N LYS A 91 7.60 0.11 17.67
CA LYS A 91 6.76 0.06 18.86
C LYS A 91 6.11 1.42 19.10
N ILE A 92 4.84 1.40 19.47
CA ILE A 92 4.07 2.61 19.77
C ILE A 92 4.70 3.44 20.89
N GLU A 93 5.31 2.81 21.88
CA GLU A 93 5.96 3.46 23.04
C GLU A 93 7.17 4.32 22.64
N GLU A 94 7.75 4.09 21.46
CA GLU A 94 8.91 4.82 20.94
C GLU A 94 8.51 5.89 19.91
N SER A 95 7.25 5.87 19.45
CA SER A 95 6.76 6.66 18.31
C SER A 95 6.82 8.18 18.51
N GLY A 96 6.42 8.67 19.68
CA GLY A 96 6.47 10.09 19.99
C GLY A 96 7.91 10.63 20.03
N LEU A 97 8.86 9.84 20.54
CA LEU A 97 10.26 10.24 20.62
C LEU A 97 10.90 10.29 19.23
N LEU A 98 10.60 9.31 18.37
CA LEU A 98 11.03 9.31 16.98
C LEU A 98 10.58 10.57 16.25
N LEU A 99 9.26 10.87 16.26
CA LEU A 99 8.71 12.00 15.53
C LEU A 99 9.34 13.32 15.97
N VAL A 100 9.49 13.54 17.28
CA VAL A 100 10.12 14.76 17.80
C VAL A 100 11.57 14.86 17.31
N ASN A 101 12.35 13.76 17.37
CA ASN A 101 13.73 13.77 16.92
C ASN A 101 13.87 14.06 15.42
N LEU A 102 12.96 13.53 14.58
CA LEU A 102 12.91 13.83 13.15
C LEU A 102 12.57 15.30 12.88
N GLN A 103 11.57 15.84 13.59
CA GLN A 103 11.11 17.23 13.42
C GLN A 103 12.15 18.27 13.82
N ILE A 104 12.94 18.00 14.85
CA ILE A 104 14.02 18.89 15.29
C ILE A 104 15.37 18.59 14.60
N ALA A 105 15.38 17.64 13.65
CA ALA A 105 16.56 17.17 12.95
C ALA A 105 17.70 16.70 13.87
N ASN A 106 17.34 16.05 14.99
CA ASN A 106 18.30 15.41 15.90
C ASN A 106 18.70 14.00 15.41
N THR A 107 17.85 13.38 14.59
CA THR A 107 18.15 12.17 13.82
C THR A 107 17.60 12.35 12.41
N ASP A 108 18.12 11.60 11.45
CA ASP A 108 17.54 11.50 10.12
C ASP A 108 16.72 10.21 9.94
N TRP A 109 15.94 10.15 8.86
CA TRP A 109 15.04 9.04 8.60
C TRP A 109 15.74 7.69 8.44
N TYR A 110 16.93 7.68 7.85
CA TYR A 110 17.68 6.46 7.59
C TYR A 110 18.36 5.96 8.87
N GLU A 111 18.95 6.87 9.65
CA GLU A 111 19.50 6.57 10.97
C GLU A 111 18.42 6.04 11.92
N ALA A 112 17.22 6.65 11.91
CA ALA A 112 16.10 6.14 12.69
C ALA A 112 15.75 4.70 12.28
N LYS A 113 15.62 4.43 10.97
CA LYS A 113 15.24 3.11 10.44
C LYS A 113 16.24 2.01 10.79
N GLU A 114 17.53 2.32 10.91
CA GLU A 114 18.56 1.37 11.36
C GLU A 114 18.41 0.96 12.83
N ASN A 115 17.82 1.81 13.67
CA ASN A 115 17.68 1.57 15.11
C ASN A 115 16.45 0.71 15.48
N TYR A 116 15.50 0.56 14.57
CA TYR A 116 14.37 -0.36 14.75
C TYR A 116 14.72 -1.66 14.04
N GLU A 117 14.75 -2.77 14.78
CA GLU A 117 14.81 -4.10 14.18
C GLU A 117 13.64 -4.18 13.20
N VAL A 118 13.95 -4.06 11.92
CA VAL A 118 12.99 -4.21 10.84
C VAL A 118 12.44 -5.61 11.05
N VAL A 119 11.22 -5.71 11.58
CA VAL A 119 10.38 -6.84 11.24
C VAL A 119 10.25 -6.69 9.74
N GLU A 120 11.14 -7.37 8.99
CA GLU A 120 11.11 -7.47 7.54
C GLU A 120 9.88 -8.31 7.15
N GLU A 121 8.71 -7.87 7.57
CA GLU A 121 7.58 -7.85 6.67
C GLU A 121 7.64 -6.47 6.03
N GLU A 122 8.41 -6.37 4.94
CA GLU A 122 8.40 -5.19 4.07
C GLU A 122 6.94 -4.80 3.87
N PRO A 123 6.49 -3.59 4.29
CA PRO A 123 5.09 -3.45 4.59
C PRO A 123 4.21 -3.63 3.36
N TRP A 124 4.72 -3.42 2.15
CA TRP A 124 4.01 -3.73 0.92
C TRP A 124 5.01 -3.92 -0.24
N THR A 125 5.62 -5.11 -0.38
CA THR A 125 5.77 -5.61 -1.76
C THR A 125 4.34 -5.81 -2.28
N ASP A 126 4.00 -5.40 -3.51
CA ASP A 126 2.71 -5.65 -4.21
C ASP A 126 1.92 -4.40 -4.71
N PHE A 127 2.58 -3.28 -5.02
CA PHE A 127 1.88 -2.09 -5.59
C PHE A 127 1.13 -2.39 -6.91
N TYR A 128 1.65 -3.33 -7.70
CA TYR A 128 1.13 -3.64 -9.02
C TYR A 128 0.67 -5.08 -9.16
N ILE A 129 -0.58 -5.24 -9.54
CA ILE A 129 -1.18 -6.52 -9.92
C ILE A 129 -0.77 -6.83 -11.37
N GLY A 130 -0.05 -7.93 -11.55
CA GLY A 130 0.33 -8.40 -12.89
C GLY A 130 -0.90 -8.81 -13.71
N PHE A 131 -0.95 -8.37 -14.96
CA PHE A 131 -2.03 -8.68 -15.89
C PHE A 131 -1.47 -9.26 -17.20
N TYR A 132 -2.05 -10.38 -17.65
CA TYR A 132 -1.66 -11.07 -18.86
C TYR A 132 -2.88 -11.34 -19.73
N ALA A 133 -2.73 -11.22 -21.05
CA ALA A 133 -3.84 -11.40 -21.97
C ALA A 133 -3.42 -12.15 -23.23
N VAL A 134 -4.32 -12.93 -23.81
CA VAL A 134 -4.08 -13.46 -25.17
C VAL A 134 -3.94 -12.31 -26.17
N GLN A 135 -3.09 -12.47 -27.19
CA GLN A 135 -2.73 -11.41 -28.16
C GLN A 135 -3.90 -10.68 -28.84
N ALA A 136 -5.09 -11.28 -28.91
CA ALA A 136 -6.25 -10.68 -29.55
C ALA A 136 -7.00 -9.65 -28.67
N ILE A 137 -6.65 -9.53 -27.38
CA ILE A 137 -7.30 -8.62 -26.44
C ILE A 137 -6.54 -7.30 -26.40
N ASP A 138 -7.28 -6.19 -26.46
CA ASP A 138 -6.77 -4.86 -26.14
C ASP A 138 -6.53 -4.76 -24.63
N SER A 139 -5.26 -4.78 -24.23
CA SER A 139 -4.85 -4.74 -22.82
C SER A 139 -5.17 -3.40 -22.16
N ASP A 140 -5.15 -2.31 -22.91
CA ASP A 140 -5.35 -0.97 -22.34
C ASP A 140 -6.82 -0.77 -22.01
N GLU A 141 -7.71 -1.23 -22.88
CA GLU A 141 -9.16 -1.20 -22.66
C GLU A 141 -9.55 -1.95 -21.38
N ILE A 142 -9.01 -3.15 -21.18
CA ILE A 142 -9.39 -3.98 -20.03
C ILE A 142 -8.80 -3.47 -18.73
N ILE A 143 -7.57 -2.96 -18.76
CA ILE A 143 -6.93 -2.36 -17.57
C ILE A 143 -7.75 -1.16 -17.09
N GLN A 144 -8.18 -0.28 -17.99
CA GLN A 144 -9.03 0.86 -17.64
C GLN A 144 -10.35 0.45 -16.98
N LYS A 145 -10.93 -0.69 -17.38
CA LYS A 145 -12.15 -1.21 -16.74
C LYS A 145 -11.89 -1.68 -15.32
N VAL A 146 -10.79 -2.41 -15.08
CA VAL A 146 -10.55 -3.03 -13.77
C VAL A 146 -9.93 -2.08 -12.74
N GLN A 147 -9.30 -0.98 -13.18
CA GLN A 147 -8.75 0.05 -12.29
C GLN A 147 -9.82 0.64 -11.36
N PRO A 148 -9.49 0.97 -10.10
CA PRO A 148 -10.40 1.70 -9.24
C PRO A 148 -10.49 3.18 -9.66
N GLY A 149 -11.72 3.67 -9.85
CA GLY A 149 -11.99 5.08 -10.14
C GLY A 149 -11.84 5.47 -11.62
N PRO A 150 -12.62 6.45 -12.11
CA PRO A 150 -12.51 6.93 -13.48
C PRO A 150 -11.36 7.97 -13.60
N PHE A 151 -10.53 7.83 -14.65
CA PHE A 151 -9.53 8.82 -15.09
C PHE A 151 -8.36 9.11 -14.12
N GLN A 152 -7.57 8.10 -13.79
CA GLN A 152 -6.21 8.30 -13.24
C GLN A 152 -5.15 8.12 -14.35
N PRO A 153 -3.99 8.80 -14.27
CA PRO A 153 -2.94 8.62 -15.26
C PRO A 153 -2.34 7.20 -15.18
N PRO A 154 -1.80 6.64 -16.28
CA PRO A 154 -1.36 5.25 -16.33
C PRO A 154 -0.33 4.88 -15.26
N GLU A 155 0.53 5.81 -14.85
CA GLU A 155 1.50 5.65 -13.76
C GLU A 155 0.84 5.33 -12.40
N ASP A 156 -0.42 5.67 -12.21
CA ASP A 156 -1.16 5.42 -10.96
C ASP A 156 -1.98 4.12 -10.99
N TYR A 157 -1.89 3.33 -12.07
CA TYR A 157 -2.65 2.09 -12.20
C TYR A 157 -2.12 1.01 -11.27
N CYS A 158 -3.02 0.44 -10.47
CA CYS A 158 -2.78 -0.73 -9.63
C CYS A 158 -2.64 -2.02 -10.44
N CYS A 159 -3.13 -2.10 -11.69
CA CYS A 159 -2.82 -3.23 -12.58
C CYS A 159 -1.83 -2.81 -13.66
N ARG A 160 -0.87 -3.69 -13.95
CA ARG A 160 0.12 -3.50 -15.01
C ARG A 160 0.00 -4.60 -16.05
N PHE A 161 -0.02 -4.20 -17.32
CA PHE A 161 0.10 -5.17 -18.40
C PHE A 161 1.54 -5.68 -18.46
N GLU A 162 1.72 -6.98 -18.29
CA GLU A 162 3.05 -7.59 -18.18
C GLU A 162 3.41 -8.51 -19.35
N GLY A 163 2.44 -8.78 -20.22
CA GLY A 163 2.70 -9.39 -21.53
C GLY A 163 1.53 -10.16 -22.14
N HIS A 164 1.71 -10.48 -23.42
CA HIS A 164 0.76 -11.31 -24.15
C HIS A 164 1.06 -12.80 -24.03
N LEU A 165 -0.01 -13.59 -24.03
CA LEU A 165 0.02 -15.05 -24.01
C LEU A 165 -0.30 -15.62 -25.40
N GLU A 166 0.31 -16.76 -25.73
CA GLU A 166 -0.03 -17.49 -26.94
C GLU A 166 -1.27 -18.37 -26.71
N ARG A 167 -2.18 -18.45 -27.69
CA ARG A 167 -3.41 -19.29 -27.63
C ARG A 167 -3.11 -20.78 -27.80
N ARG A 168 -2.12 -21.30 -27.10
CA ARG A 168 -1.68 -22.70 -27.16
C ARG A 168 -1.27 -23.16 -25.77
N GLY A 169 -1.63 -24.38 -25.40
CA GLY A 169 -1.29 -24.93 -24.09
C GLY A 169 -2.06 -24.30 -22.94
N ASP A 170 -1.54 -24.44 -21.73
CA ASP A 170 -2.11 -23.86 -20.51
C ASP A 170 -1.71 -22.38 -20.40
N LEU A 171 -2.70 -21.50 -20.41
CA LEU A 171 -2.50 -20.05 -20.36
C LEU A 171 -2.07 -19.58 -18.95
N VAL A 172 -2.52 -20.25 -17.90
CA VAL A 172 -2.18 -19.91 -16.52
C VAL A 172 -0.74 -20.33 -16.23
N GLU A 173 -0.30 -21.47 -16.73
CA GLU A 173 1.10 -21.90 -16.63
C GLU A 173 2.05 -20.94 -17.37
N GLN A 174 1.68 -20.53 -18.60
CA GLN A 174 2.42 -19.53 -19.35
C GLN A 174 2.51 -18.19 -18.62
N ALA A 175 1.37 -17.68 -18.14
CA ALA A 175 1.32 -16.44 -17.37
C ALA A 175 2.18 -16.55 -16.11
N THR A 176 2.14 -17.68 -15.40
CA THR A 176 2.92 -17.90 -14.17
C THR A 176 4.41 -17.88 -14.45
N SER A 177 4.85 -18.54 -15.52
CA SER A 177 6.25 -18.56 -15.93
C SER A 177 6.75 -17.14 -16.28
N LEU A 178 5.96 -16.41 -17.08
CA LEU A 178 6.28 -15.04 -17.47
C LEU A 178 6.29 -14.10 -16.26
N HIS A 179 5.32 -14.25 -15.36
CA HIS A 179 5.18 -13.42 -14.18
C HIS A 179 6.39 -13.52 -13.25
N ARG A 180 6.88 -14.74 -12.99
CA ARG A 180 8.12 -14.93 -12.23
C ARG A 180 9.30 -14.19 -12.85
N GLN A 181 9.41 -14.18 -14.18
CA GLN A 181 10.46 -13.42 -14.86
C GLN A 181 10.27 -11.90 -14.73
N ARG A 182 9.03 -11.42 -14.76
CA ARG A 182 8.71 -10.00 -14.60
C ARG A 182 9.00 -9.49 -13.20
N CYS A 183 8.70 -10.26 -12.16
CA CYS A 183 9.00 -9.89 -10.77
C CYS A 183 10.51 -9.79 -10.48
N LEU A 184 11.37 -10.42 -11.29
CA LEU A 184 12.84 -10.24 -11.19
C LEU A 184 13.29 -8.86 -11.68
N VAL A 185 12.51 -8.22 -12.56
CA VAL A 185 12.84 -6.93 -13.18
C VAL A 185 12.07 -5.79 -12.51
N ASN A 186 10.81 -6.05 -12.12
CA ASN A 186 9.94 -5.11 -11.46
C ASN A 186 9.66 -5.61 -10.02
N PRO A 187 10.40 -5.12 -9.01
CA PRO A 187 10.25 -5.56 -7.62
C PRO A 187 8.90 -5.16 -7.00
N TYR A 188 8.15 -4.26 -7.64
CA TYR A 188 6.87 -3.75 -7.17
C TYR A 188 5.65 -4.58 -7.64
N LEU A 189 5.87 -5.60 -8.47
CA LEU A 189 4.80 -6.54 -8.86
C LEU A 189 4.42 -7.47 -7.71
N GLN A 190 3.12 -7.68 -7.55
CA GLN A 190 2.54 -8.68 -6.66
C GLN A 190 3.06 -10.05 -7.09
N LYS A 191 3.71 -10.82 -6.21
CA LYS A 191 4.44 -12.07 -6.56
C LYS A 191 3.62 -13.35 -6.57
N ASP A 192 2.54 -13.39 -5.80
CA ASP A 192 1.73 -14.57 -5.48
C ASP A 192 0.44 -14.68 -6.30
N MET A 193 0.02 -13.62 -6.98
CA MET A 193 -1.29 -13.46 -7.56
C MET A 193 -1.27 -12.52 -8.77
N MET A 194 -2.10 -12.85 -9.76
CA MET A 194 -2.18 -12.12 -11.03
C MET A 194 -3.54 -12.31 -11.68
N PHE A 195 -3.82 -11.52 -12.71
CA PHE A 195 -4.97 -11.69 -13.60
C PHE A 195 -4.56 -12.24 -14.97
N VAL A 196 -5.41 -13.11 -15.51
CA VAL A 196 -5.30 -13.65 -16.86
C VAL A 196 -6.61 -13.43 -17.64
N ALA A 197 -6.51 -12.76 -18.77
CA ALA A 197 -7.56 -12.61 -19.77
C ALA A 197 -7.35 -13.59 -20.92
N GLU A 198 -8.06 -14.72 -20.87
CA GLU A 198 -7.90 -15.82 -21.84
C GLU A 198 -8.82 -15.73 -23.07
N SER A 199 -9.85 -14.87 -23.05
CA SER A 199 -10.87 -14.80 -24.08
C SER A 199 -11.22 -13.35 -24.44
N GLU A 200 -11.48 -13.10 -25.72
CA GLU A 200 -12.00 -11.81 -26.20
C GLU A 200 -13.37 -11.49 -25.60
N ASP A 201 -14.15 -12.51 -25.20
CA ASP A 201 -15.44 -12.35 -24.54
C ASP A 201 -15.29 -12.09 -23.02
N TYR A 202 -14.17 -11.47 -22.59
CA TYR A 202 -13.85 -11.25 -21.17
C TYR A 202 -14.94 -10.46 -20.42
N ALA A 203 -15.73 -9.66 -21.12
CA ALA A 203 -16.84 -8.91 -20.53
C ALA A 203 -17.96 -9.85 -20.02
N GLU A 204 -18.22 -10.95 -20.74
CA GLU A 204 -19.24 -11.93 -20.37
C GLU A 204 -18.65 -13.09 -19.55
N LYS A 205 -17.48 -13.57 -19.95
CA LYS A 205 -16.81 -14.73 -19.34
C LYS A 205 -15.95 -14.35 -18.12
N GLY A 206 -15.73 -13.06 -17.89
CA GLY A 206 -14.85 -12.60 -16.81
C GLY A 206 -13.38 -12.92 -17.05
N LEU A 207 -12.60 -12.67 -16.01
CA LEU A 207 -11.16 -12.87 -15.93
C LEU A 207 -10.82 -14.04 -15.01
N LEU A 208 -9.64 -14.62 -15.18
CA LEU A 208 -9.08 -15.54 -14.20
C LEU A 208 -8.21 -14.76 -13.22
N MET A 209 -8.56 -14.82 -11.95
CA MET A 209 -7.66 -14.51 -10.84
C MET A 209 -6.89 -15.77 -10.50
N CYS A 210 -5.57 -15.67 -10.38
CA CYS A 210 -4.68 -16.79 -10.13
C CYS A 210 -3.96 -16.60 -8.80
N HIS A 211 -3.84 -17.65 -7.98
CA HIS A 211 -2.98 -17.72 -6.81
C HIS A 211 -1.83 -18.69 -7.11
N ILE A 212 -0.67 -18.13 -7.42
CA ILE A 212 0.50 -18.81 -7.96
C ILE A 212 1.07 -19.86 -6.97
N PRO A 213 1.34 -19.54 -5.68
CA PRO A 213 1.87 -20.55 -4.74
C PRO A 213 0.97 -21.78 -4.57
N LYS A 214 -0.36 -21.59 -4.59
CA LYS A 214 -1.34 -22.66 -4.38
C LYS A 214 -1.77 -23.35 -5.69
N GLY A 215 -1.45 -22.77 -6.84
CA GLY A 215 -1.94 -23.23 -8.14
C GLY A 215 -3.47 -23.13 -8.28
N GLU A 216 -4.10 -22.23 -7.53
CA GLU A 216 -5.54 -22.04 -7.53
C GLU A 216 -5.95 -20.97 -8.54
N THR A 217 -7.10 -21.15 -9.18
CA THR A 217 -7.68 -20.14 -10.08
C THR A 217 -9.15 -19.95 -9.77
N LYS A 218 -9.63 -18.71 -9.96
CA LYS A 218 -11.03 -18.36 -9.77
C LYS A 218 -11.46 -17.38 -10.85
N ARG A 219 -12.62 -17.65 -11.44
CA ARG A 219 -13.21 -16.78 -12.45
C ARG A 219 -13.95 -15.65 -11.76
N VAL A 220 -13.62 -14.42 -12.12
CA VAL A 220 -14.18 -13.21 -11.54
C VAL A 220 -14.79 -12.34 -12.65
N ALA A 221 -15.94 -11.73 -12.39
CA ALA A 221 -16.62 -10.92 -13.38
C ALA A 221 -15.79 -9.66 -13.71
N CYS A 222 -15.63 -9.34 -15.00
CA CYS A 222 -14.91 -8.14 -15.44
C CYS A 222 -15.81 -6.91 -15.29
N VAL A 223 -16.01 -6.49 -14.04
CA VAL A 223 -16.87 -5.35 -13.68
C VAL A 223 -16.01 -4.12 -13.43
N ILE A 224 -16.52 -2.98 -13.91
CA ILE A 224 -15.82 -1.72 -13.86
C ILE A 224 -15.57 -1.30 -12.40
N HIS A 225 -14.33 -0.96 -12.07
CA HIS A 225 -13.87 -0.43 -10.78
C HIS A 225 -14.00 -1.35 -9.54
N THR A 226 -14.41 -2.62 -9.68
CA THR A 226 -14.64 -3.50 -8.51
C THR A 226 -13.57 -4.57 -8.32
N LEU A 227 -12.90 -4.99 -9.39
CA LEU A 227 -11.99 -6.14 -9.35
C LEU A 227 -10.70 -5.89 -8.57
N VAL A 228 -10.09 -4.72 -8.76
CA VAL A 228 -8.85 -4.37 -8.07
C VAL A 228 -9.05 -4.25 -6.56
N PRO A 229 -10.08 -3.52 -6.05
CA PRO A 229 -10.36 -3.49 -4.62
C PRO A 229 -10.54 -4.87 -4.00
N ASP A 230 -11.34 -5.75 -4.61
CA ASP A 230 -11.56 -7.11 -4.13
C ASP A 230 -10.27 -7.93 -4.11
N PHE A 231 -9.44 -7.78 -5.14
CA PHE A 231 -8.13 -8.43 -5.21
C PHE A 231 -7.21 -7.96 -4.08
N CYS A 232 -7.08 -6.64 -3.88
CA CYS A 232 -6.24 -6.08 -2.83
C CYS A 232 -6.68 -6.58 -1.45
N MET A 233 -7.99 -6.57 -1.16
CA MET A 233 -8.50 -7.12 0.09
C MET A 233 -8.13 -8.60 0.29
N ILE A 234 -8.05 -9.39 -0.78
CA ILE A 234 -7.64 -10.81 -0.69
C ILE A 234 -6.13 -10.96 -0.54
N ALA A 235 -5.35 -10.16 -1.27
CA ALA A 235 -3.89 -10.14 -1.18
C ALA A 235 -3.42 -9.83 0.23
N HIS A 236 -4.13 -8.92 0.89
CA HIS A 236 -3.83 -8.45 2.24
C HIS A 236 -4.54 -9.27 3.33
N GLY A 237 -5.17 -10.39 2.97
CA GLY A 237 -5.83 -11.28 3.93
C GLY A 237 -7.11 -10.73 4.58
N SER A 238 -7.54 -9.51 4.22
CA SER A 238 -8.76 -8.87 4.71
C SER A 238 -10.04 -9.54 4.17
N LYS A 239 -9.95 -10.24 3.04
CA LYS A 239 -11.02 -11.05 2.44
C LYS A 239 -10.48 -12.43 2.05
N LYS A 240 -11.29 -13.49 2.16
CA LYS A 240 -10.83 -14.83 1.80
C LYS A 240 -11.04 -15.09 0.32
N TRP A 241 -10.18 -15.92 -0.27
CA TRP A 241 -10.35 -16.43 -1.64
C TRP A 241 -11.72 -17.10 -1.88
N SER A 242 -12.28 -17.72 -0.83
CA SER A 242 -13.62 -18.32 -0.85
C SER A 242 -14.75 -17.31 -1.09
N ASP A 243 -14.51 -16.04 -0.77
CA ASP A 243 -15.54 -14.99 -0.69
C ASP A 243 -15.73 -14.25 -2.02
N LEU A 244 -14.96 -14.64 -3.05
CA LEU A 244 -15.11 -14.23 -4.45
C LEU A 244 -16.28 -14.93 -5.16
#